data_AF-A0A9X0A5R8-F1
#
_entry.id   AF-A0A9X0A5R8-F1
#
_cell.length_a   1.000
_cell.length_b   1.000
_cell.length_c   1.000
_cell.angle_alpha   90.00
_cell.angle_beta   90.00
_cell.angle_gamma   90.00
#
_symmetry.space_group_name_H-M   'P 1'
#
loop_
_entity.id
_entity.type
_entity.pdbx_description
1 polymer ?
#
loop_
_entity_poly.entity_id
_entity_poly.type
_entity_poly.pdbx_seq_one_letter_code
_entity_poly.pdbx_strand_id
1 'polypeptide(L)'
;MQILLHGMFKDNTKFGVAEPNVEDSVLDVDLTPHISFRYQTNDGRKIFVFDKILKPSHLGIFSNYLNLDLGSWQFSLHEPYDGGSEERTDNIPWINLVDGIEFSKSLVGKTFQKAVMDAADTKDIYYPYKVRGKIMRRGDFTKLHTDANRTDDEFSALMFLNSRWRKNDYGELYLYDEDNEIVAGAVPKFGRVVVWQSSISYLPRPPSIAFKKGQLLLHVQFTKSKEKMLKSHAERVALKNKRKAAYDAGFIGSDKPAPSSIDVAQHFVSEHKSTQGKKIIVFDDLFDKEDLDKLRAFIFKHGTYYYDDSDEGDDDSDNVQWIAGFEINDYIQSRLWNIMQQTLKHITGRDKWFPYDISCNLIRSADHTRIHQDCEPHEDEWTYLIYLTPNWTKNDYGETAFYEGLTNDNEIITEVRPKYGRAVIFQGIIPHSARPPSTNQSLARLTFVAKVSVDEFVGRHKSFREEMKHFHGLVESESMLDLMEQRKDAGAEETTPQEDTTSENDHDEREN
;
A
#
# COMPACT_ATOMS: atom_id res chain seq x y z
N MET A 1 -7.69 -9.16 16.18
CA MET A 1 -7.47 -10.41 16.98
C MET A 1 -5.98 -10.67 17.31
N GLN A 2 -5.21 -9.60 17.57
CA GLN A 2 -3.85 -9.66 18.15
C GLN A 2 -3.85 -9.71 19.70
N ILE A 3 -5.05 -9.60 20.31
CA ILE A 3 -5.25 -9.52 21.77
C ILE A 3 -5.28 -10.90 22.46
N LEU A 4 -5.36 -12.01 21.73
CA LEU A 4 -5.42 -13.37 22.31
C LEU A 4 -4.10 -14.15 22.32
N LEU A 5 -2.98 -13.58 21.86
CA LEU A 5 -1.67 -14.26 21.85
C LEU A 5 -0.59 -13.57 22.72
N HIS A 6 -0.90 -12.48 23.42
CA HIS A 6 0.09 -11.74 24.22
C HIS A 6 0.15 -12.12 25.72
N GLY A 7 -0.58 -13.16 26.14
CA GLY A 7 -0.77 -13.51 27.56
C GLY A 7 0.01 -14.71 28.09
N MET A 8 0.81 -15.41 27.29
CA MET A 8 1.60 -16.57 27.74
C MET A 8 2.85 -16.66 26.89
N PHE A 9 4.00 -16.23 27.42
CA PHE A 9 5.37 -16.70 27.13
C PHE A 9 6.36 -15.69 27.73
N LYS A 10 6.36 -15.59 29.07
CA LYS A 10 7.51 -15.08 29.83
C LYS A 10 8.24 -16.27 30.42
N ASP A 11 8.84 -17.09 29.56
CA ASP A 11 9.85 -18.05 29.99
C ASP A 11 11.04 -18.02 29.03
N ASN A 12 12.19 -17.62 29.57
CA ASN A 12 13.49 -17.53 28.91
C ASN A 12 14.06 -18.93 28.65
N THR A 13 13.37 -19.74 27.84
CA THR A 13 13.99 -20.92 27.23
C THR A 13 14.69 -20.49 25.96
N LYS A 14 16.03 -20.54 25.96
CA LYS A 14 16.83 -20.53 24.73
C LYS A 14 16.54 -21.83 23.98
N PHE A 15 15.41 -21.89 23.29
CA PHE A 15 15.20 -22.85 22.22
C PHE A 15 16.28 -22.59 21.17
N GLY A 16 17.09 -23.60 20.86
CA GLY A 16 18.04 -23.52 19.75
C GLY A 16 17.27 -23.11 18.50
N VAL A 17 17.72 -22.03 17.86
CA VAL A 17 17.16 -21.63 16.56
C VAL A 17 17.49 -22.76 15.61
N ALA A 18 16.50 -23.57 15.24
CA ALA A 18 16.68 -24.60 14.22
C ALA A 18 17.23 -23.91 12.96
N GLU A 19 18.30 -24.46 12.39
CA GLU A 19 18.83 -23.92 11.15
C GLU A 19 17.71 -23.92 10.10
N PRO A 20 17.55 -22.83 9.32
CA PRO A 20 16.51 -22.77 8.32
C PRO A 20 16.73 -23.89 7.29
N ASN A 21 15.80 -24.85 7.25
CA ASN A 21 15.86 -25.96 6.32
C ASN A 21 15.46 -25.48 4.93
N VAL A 22 16.43 -25.49 4.00
CA VAL A 22 16.20 -25.21 2.57
C VAL A 22 16.07 -26.56 1.86
N GLU A 23 14.83 -26.90 1.51
CA GLU A 23 14.54 -28.09 0.72
C GLU A 23 15.02 -27.92 -0.73
N ASP A 24 15.67 -28.95 -1.25
CA ASP A 24 16.05 -29.04 -2.66
C ASP A 24 14.93 -29.72 -3.50
N SER A 25 13.66 -29.61 -3.06
CA SER A 25 12.51 -30.22 -3.70
C SER A 25 11.93 -29.33 -4.80
N VAL A 26 12.16 -29.71 -6.06
CA VAL A 26 11.62 -29.02 -7.25
C VAL A 26 10.41 -29.78 -7.79
N LEU A 27 9.48 -29.09 -8.45
CA LEU A 27 8.39 -29.76 -9.18
C LEU A 27 8.95 -30.59 -10.34
N ASP A 28 8.49 -31.84 -10.43
CA ASP A 28 8.77 -32.74 -11.53
C ASP A 28 7.71 -32.59 -12.63
N VAL A 29 7.75 -31.46 -13.34
CA VAL A 29 6.85 -31.13 -14.45
C VAL A 29 7.59 -30.31 -15.50
N ASP A 30 7.43 -30.60 -16.79
CA ASP A 30 7.98 -29.76 -17.86
C ASP A 30 7.05 -28.57 -18.14
N LEU A 31 7.53 -27.35 -17.92
CA LEU A 31 6.78 -26.12 -18.20
C LEU A 31 7.10 -25.54 -19.59
N THR A 32 8.02 -26.14 -20.34
CA THR A 32 8.37 -25.70 -21.72
C THR A 32 7.16 -25.61 -22.65
N PRO A 33 6.16 -26.51 -22.60
CA PRO A 33 4.95 -26.40 -23.42
C PRO A 33 4.09 -25.15 -23.13
N HIS A 34 4.30 -24.50 -21.98
CA HIS A 34 3.58 -23.30 -21.56
C HIS A 34 4.28 -21.99 -22.00
N ILE A 35 5.42 -22.09 -22.68
CA ILE A 35 6.13 -20.94 -23.24
C ILE A 35 5.34 -20.40 -24.43
N SER A 36 4.80 -19.20 -24.27
CA SER A 36 4.06 -18.48 -25.31
C SER A 36 4.97 -17.64 -26.21
N PHE A 37 6.07 -17.11 -25.66
CA PHE A 37 7.04 -16.32 -26.41
C PHE A 37 8.47 -16.60 -25.98
N ARG A 38 9.38 -16.56 -26.95
CA ARG A 38 10.82 -16.67 -26.77
C ARG A 38 11.47 -15.46 -27.43
N TYR A 39 12.29 -14.74 -26.68
CA TYR A 39 13.10 -13.65 -27.20
C TYR A 39 14.56 -13.88 -26.82
N GLN A 40 15.43 -13.21 -27.55
CA GLN A 40 16.86 -13.27 -27.31
C GLN A 40 17.46 -11.90 -27.64
N THR A 41 18.35 -11.45 -26.77
CA THR A 41 19.21 -10.27 -27.00
C THR A 41 20.27 -10.58 -28.06
N ASN A 42 20.86 -9.54 -28.64
CA ASN A 42 21.92 -9.59 -29.63
C ASN A 42 23.15 -10.37 -29.12
N ASP A 43 23.44 -10.29 -27.82
CA ASP A 43 24.51 -11.05 -27.17
C ASP A 43 24.09 -12.45 -26.69
N GLY A 44 22.89 -12.88 -27.04
CA GLY A 44 22.43 -14.25 -26.89
C GLY A 44 21.72 -14.56 -25.57
N ARG A 45 21.52 -13.57 -24.68
CA ARG A 45 20.78 -13.78 -23.42
C ARG A 45 19.29 -13.97 -23.67
N LYS A 46 18.69 -14.92 -22.95
CA LYS A 46 17.35 -15.45 -23.23
C LYS A 46 16.26 -14.82 -22.36
N ILE A 47 15.08 -14.67 -22.95
CA ILE A 47 13.86 -14.16 -22.31
C ILE A 47 12.69 -15.05 -22.72
N PHE A 48 11.83 -15.40 -21.76
CA PHE A 48 10.69 -16.28 -21.96
C PHE A 48 9.43 -15.70 -21.34
N VAL A 49 8.31 -15.93 -22.00
CA VAL A 49 6.98 -15.61 -21.47
C VAL A 49 6.19 -16.90 -21.34
N PHE A 50 5.80 -17.22 -20.12
CA PHE A 50 4.98 -18.37 -19.77
C PHE A 50 3.55 -17.92 -19.50
N ASP A 51 2.58 -18.67 -20.03
CA ASP A 51 1.16 -18.49 -19.74
C ASP A 51 0.58 -19.79 -19.16
N LYS A 52 -0.39 -19.67 -18.25
CA LYS A 52 -1.15 -20.80 -17.70
C LYS A 52 -0.31 -21.88 -16.98
N ILE A 53 0.78 -21.48 -16.32
CA ILE A 53 1.60 -22.38 -15.48
C ILE A 53 1.01 -22.61 -14.08
N LEU A 54 0.04 -21.78 -13.67
CA LEU A 54 -0.69 -21.90 -12.41
C LEU A 54 -2.20 -21.89 -12.67
N LYS A 55 -2.94 -22.61 -11.82
CA LYS A 55 -4.41 -22.59 -11.85
C LYS A 55 -4.92 -21.23 -11.34
N PRO A 56 -6.05 -20.71 -11.89
CA PRO A 56 -6.67 -19.48 -11.42
C PRO A 56 -6.96 -19.43 -9.92
N SER A 57 -7.43 -20.53 -9.33
CA SER A 57 -7.70 -20.61 -7.89
C SER A 57 -6.43 -20.43 -7.05
N HIS A 58 -5.32 -21.05 -7.46
CA HIS A 58 -4.02 -20.86 -6.79
C HIS A 58 -3.52 -19.41 -6.91
N LEU A 59 -3.73 -18.77 -8.07
CA LEU A 59 -3.37 -17.36 -8.28
C LEU A 59 -4.22 -16.44 -7.42
N GLY A 60 -5.52 -16.71 -7.29
CA GLY A 60 -6.44 -15.97 -6.42
C GLY A 60 -6.02 -16.02 -4.96
N ILE A 61 -5.81 -17.24 -4.43
CA ILE A 61 -5.33 -17.45 -3.05
C ILE A 61 -4.00 -16.72 -2.82
N PHE A 62 -3.05 -16.84 -3.75
CA PHE A 62 -1.75 -16.17 -3.62
C PHE A 62 -1.85 -14.64 -3.69
N SER A 63 -2.69 -14.10 -4.57
CA SER A 63 -2.96 -12.66 -4.68
C SER A 63 -3.56 -12.11 -3.39
N ASN A 64 -4.50 -12.83 -2.79
CA ASN A 64 -5.10 -12.45 -1.50
C ASN A 64 -4.07 -12.52 -0.37
N TYR A 65 -3.29 -13.61 -0.32
CA TYR A 65 -2.20 -13.75 0.65
C TYR A 65 -1.17 -12.60 0.57
N LEU A 66 -0.84 -12.14 -0.64
CA LEU A 66 0.10 -11.04 -0.86
C LEU A 66 -0.46 -9.68 -0.40
N ASN A 67 -1.76 -9.44 -0.57
CA ASN A 67 -2.41 -8.20 -0.17
C ASN A 67 -2.79 -8.15 1.32
N LEU A 68 -3.21 -9.29 1.91
CA LEU A 68 -3.90 -9.34 3.19
C LEU A 68 -2.99 -9.88 4.31
N ASP A 69 -2.51 -11.13 4.19
CA ASP A 69 -1.74 -11.80 5.26
C ASP A 69 -0.29 -11.34 5.32
N LEU A 70 0.31 -11.06 4.15
CA LEU A 70 1.64 -10.48 4.07
C LEU A 70 1.62 -8.96 4.00
N GLY A 71 0.44 -8.30 3.96
CA GLY A 71 0.14 -6.91 3.59
C GLY A 71 0.85 -5.78 4.35
N SER A 72 2.00 -6.05 4.96
CA SER A 72 3.00 -5.08 5.39
C SER A 72 3.64 -4.36 4.19
N TRP A 73 2.85 -3.68 3.35
CA TRP A 73 3.37 -2.86 2.27
C TRP A 73 4.29 -1.78 2.85
N GLN A 74 5.39 -1.55 2.16
CA GLN A 74 6.40 -0.56 2.52
C GLN A 74 6.53 0.41 1.37
N PHE A 75 6.58 1.70 1.72
CA PHE A 75 6.95 2.74 0.78
C PHE A 75 8.45 2.69 0.53
N SER A 76 8.85 2.61 -0.73
CA SER A 76 10.23 2.34 -1.15
C SER A 76 10.94 3.53 -1.80
N LEU A 77 10.21 4.60 -2.13
CA LEU A 77 10.82 5.76 -2.78
C LEU A 77 11.66 6.55 -1.79
N HIS A 78 12.73 7.15 -2.31
CA HIS A 78 13.58 8.03 -1.53
C HIS A 78 12.84 9.32 -1.15
N GLU A 79 12.90 9.67 0.13
CA GLU A 79 12.36 10.91 0.69
C GLU A 79 13.51 11.85 1.08
N PRO A 80 13.78 12.92 0.31
CA PRO A 80 14.96 13.76 0.49
C PRO A 80 15.03 14.45 1.85
N TYR A 81 13.88 14.67 2.50
CA TYR A 81 13.82 15.36 3.80
C TYR A 81 14.50 14.57 4.92
N ASP A 82 14.45 13.24 4.88
CA ASP A 82 15.00 12.38 5.93
C ASP A 82 16.52 12.17 5.76
N GLY A 83 17.12 12.82 4.75
CA GLY A 83 18.52 12.69 4.38
C GLY A 83 18.84 11.38 3.65
N GLY A 84 20.14 11.16 3.39
CA GLY A 84 20.62 9.99 2.65
C GLY A 84 20.68 10.21 1.14
N SER A 85 21.01 9.14 0.41
CA SER A 85 21.12 9.14 -1.05
C SER A 85 20.07 8.23 -1.66
N GLU A 86 19.49 8.64 -2.78
CA GLU A 86 18.61 7.79 -3.57
C GLU A 86 19.35 6.51 -4.01
N GLU A 87 18.78 5.35 -3.67
CA GLU A 87 19.28 4.06 -4.15
C GLU A 87 18.83 3.80 -5.59
N ARG A 88 19.68 3.15 -6.39
CA ARG A 88 19.31 2.75 -7.75
C ARG A 88 18.33 1.59 -7.71
N THR A 89 17.05 1.88 -7.84
CA THR A 89 15.95 0.90 -7.88
C THR A 89 15.16 1.00 -9.20
N ASP A 90 14.15 0.15 -9.38
CA ASP A 90 13.18 0.29 -10.48
C ASP A 90 12.12 1.37 -10.21
N ASN A 91 12.23 2.06 -9.08
CA ASN A 91 11.37 3.16 -8.67
C ASN A 91 9.88 2.77 -8.57
N ILE A 92 9.58 1.48 -8.31
CA ILE A 92 8.23 1.05 -7.99
C ILE A 92 7.94 1.36 -6.51
N PRO A 93 6.93 2.20 -6.19
CA PRO A 93 6.83 2.84 -4.87
C PRO A 93 6.43 1.93 -3.72
N TRP A 94 5.72 0.84 -4.02
CA TRP A 94 5.15 -0.03 -3.01
C TRP A 94 5.70 -1.43 -3.14
N ILE A 95 6.32 -1.91 -2.07
CA ILE A 95 6.91 -3.24 -2.02
C ILE A 95 6.39 -4.01 -0.82
N ASN A 96 6.20 -5.31 -1.01
CA ASN A 96 5.97 -6.26 0.05
C ASN A 96 7.05 -7.35 -0.03
N LEU A 97 7.88 -7.45 1.01
CA LEU A 97 8.98 -8.40 1.02
C LEU A 97 8.47 -9.77 1.49
N VAL A 98 8.73 -10.81 0.70
CA VAL A 98 8.40 -12.20 1.02
C VAL A 98 9.69 -12.96 1.30
N ASP A 99 9.62 -13.93 2.21
CA ASP A 99 10.80 -14.71 2.56
C ASP A 99 11.09 -15.73 1.46
N GLY A 100 12.33 -15.79 0.98
CA GLY A 100 12.71 -16.71 -0.10
C GLY A 100 12.53 -18.17 0.28
N ILE A 101 12.79 -18.53 1.55
CA ILE A 101 12.69 -19.91 2.06
C ILE A 101 11.23 -20.32 2.20
N GLU A 102 10.39 -19.45 2.73
CA GLU A 102 8.95 -19.75 2.81
C GLU A 102 8.31 -19.75 1.42
N PHE A 103 8.71 -18.84 0.54
CA PHE A 103 8.24 -18.80 -0.83
C PHE A 103 8.59 -20.08 -1.59
N SER A 104 9.83 -20.58 -1.49
CA SER A 104 10.26 -21.80 -2.19
C SER A 104 9.52 -23.06 -1.74
N LYS A 105 8.93 -23.07 -0.54
CA LYS A 105 8.11 -24.19 -0.06
C LYS A 105 6.71 -24.20 -0.70
N SER A 106 6.21 -23.03 -1.09
CA SER A 106 4.87 -22.88 -1.68
C SER A 106 4.78 -23.45 -3.10
N LEU A 107 3.58 -23.84 -3.52
CA LEU A 107 3.33 -24.29 -4.90
C LEU A 107 3.72 -23.22 -5.94
N VAL A 108 3.43 -21.95 -5.67
CA VAL A 108 3.80 -20.82 -6.54
C VAL A 108 5.32 -20.72 -6.67
N GLY A 109 6.05 -20.78 -5.55
CA GLY A 109 7.50 -20.69 -5.56
C GLY A 109 8.18 -21.86 -6.26
N LYS A 110 7.73 -23.10 -6.03
CA LYS A 110 8.25 -24.27 -6.75
C LYS A 110 7.95 -24.20 -8.25
N THR A 111 6.80 -23.64 -8.64
CA THR A 111 6.44 -23.42 -10.05
C THR A 111 7.36 -22.39 -10.71
N PHE A 112 7.68 -21.28 -10.03
CA PHE A 112 8.61 -20.29 -10.56
C PHE A 112 10.03 -20.83 -10.68
N GLN A 113 10.50 -21.54 -9.64
CA GLN A 113 11.80 -22.19 -9.65
C GLN A 113 11.91 -23.14 -10.85
N LYS A 114 10.88 -23.95 -11.09
CA LYS A 114 10.84 -24.83 -12.26
C LYS A 114 10.81 -24.05 -13.59
N ALA A 115 10.02 -22.98 -13.70
CA ALA A 115 9.97 -22.15 -14.90
C ALA A 115 11.34 -21.52 -15.24
N VAL A 116 12.10 -21.12 -14.21
CA VAL A 116 13.49 -20.63 -14.36
C VAL A 116 14.43 -21.73 -14.83
N MET A 117 14.34 -22.93 -14.26
CA MET A 117 15.16 -24.07 -14.68
C MET A 117 14.89 -24.48 -16.14
N ASP A 118 13.62 -24.49 -16.55
CA ASP A 118 13.22 -24.81 -17.93
C ASP A 118 13.64 -23.70 -18.90
N ALA A 119 13.55 -22.42 -18.49
CA ALA A 119 14.06 -21.29 -19.27
C ALA A 119 15.59 -21.35 -19.44
N ALA A 120 16.31 -21.72 -18.38
CA ALA A 120 17.76 -21.88 -18.37
C ALA A 120 18.23 -23.16 -19.08
N ASP A 121 17.33 -24.09 -19.38
CA ASP A 121 17.62 -25.42 -19.95
C ASP A 121 18.67 -26.17 -19.13
N THR A 122 18.45 -26.23 -17.81
CA THR A 122 19.38 -26.87 -16.86
C THR A 122 18.65 -27.67 -15.79
N LYS A 123 19.39 -28.61 -15.19
CA LYS A 123 18.98 -29.34 -14.00
C LYS A 123 19.45 -28.69 -12.71
N ASP A 124 20.31 -27.68 -12.79
CA ASP A 124 20.77 -26.91 -11.63
C ASP A 124 19.59 -26.23 -10.94
N ILE A 125 19.57 -26.30 -9.61
CA ILE A 125 18.52 -25.66 -8.82
C ILE A 125 18.83 -24.17 -8.69
N TYR A 126 17.82 -23.36 -9.00
CA TYR A 126 17.83 -21.92 -8.81
C TYR A 126 17.03 -21.54 -7.56
N TYR A 127 17.68 -21.01 -6.54
CA TYR A 127 17.08 -20.64 -5.27
C TYR A 127 16.53 -19.21 -5.32
N PRO A 128 15.26 -18.97 -4.94
CA PRO A 128 14.73 -17.60 -4.85
C PRO A 128 15.37 -16.90 -3.65
N TYR A 129 16.16 -15.86 -3.91
CA TYR A 129 16.82 -15.11 -2.85
C TYR A 129 16.18 -13.74 -2.61
N LYS A 130 15.38 -13.20 -3.55
CA LYS A 130 14.70 -11.92 -3.35
C LYS A 130 13.31 -11.97 -3.96
N VAL A 131 12.29 -12.01 -3.09
CA VAL A 131 10.88 -12.16 -3.47
C VAL A 131 10.13 -10.90 -3.05
N ARG A 132 9.51 -10.21 -4.01
CA ARG A 132 8.88 -8.90 -3.80
C ARG A 132 7.50 -8.86 -4.45
N GLY A 133 6.45 -8.73 -3.66
CA GLY A 133 5.21 -8.14 -4.15
C GLY A 133 5.45 -6.67 -4.47
N LYS A 134 4.88 -6.17 -5.56
CA LYS A 134 4.98 -4.77 -5.95
C LYS A 134 3.64 -4.23 -6.41
N ILE A 135 3.34 -2.99 -6.05
CA ILE A 135 2.19 -2.26 -6.58
C ILE A 135 2.70 -1.02 -7.30
N MET A 136 2.22 -0.87 -8.53
CA MET A 136 2.44 0.30 -9.36
C MET A 136 1.09 0.89 -9.75
N ARG A 137 0.97 2.20 -9.72
CA ARG A 137 -0.25 2.93 -10.07
C ARG A 137 -0.04 3.73 -11.34
N ARG A 138 -1.16 4.18 -11.92
CA ARG A 138 -1.15 5.22 -12.94
C ARG A 138 -0.30 6.40 -12.47
N GLY A 139 0.43 7.05 -13.36
CA GLY A 139 1.26 8.22 -13.01
C GLY A 139 2.53 7.92 -12.20
N ASP A 140 2.81 6.66 -11.85
CA ASP A 140 4.11 6.30 -11.27
C ASP A 140 5.24 6.42 -12.29
N PHE A 141 6.39 6.93 -11.84
CA PHE A 141 7.58 7.11 -12.66
C PHE A 141 8.57 5.97 -12.43
N THR A 142 8.50 4.89 -13.19
CA THR A 142 9.47 3.80 -13.10
C THR A 142 10.79 4.12 -13.80
N LYS A 143 11.86 3.42 -13.42
CA LYS A 143 13.20 3.60 -13.98
C LYS A 143 13.70 2.32 -14.61
N LEU A 144 14.52 2.45 -15.66
CA LEU A 144 15.23 1.34 -16.28
C LEU A 144 16.18 0.72 -15.23
N HIS A 145 16.03 -0.58 -14.99
CA HIS A 145 16.74 -1.28 -13.92
C HIS A 145 17.37 -2.59 -14.40
N THR A 146 18.42 -3.02 -13.72
CA THR A 146 19.11 -4.29 -13.94
C THR A 146 19.28 -4.96 -12.58
N ASP A 147 18.85 -6.20 -12.46
CA ASP A 147 18.74 -6.91 -11.16
C ASP A 147 20.08 -7.52 -10.69
N ALA A 148 20.96 -7.89 -11.62
CA ALA A 148 22.24 -8.54 -11.34
C ALA A 148 23.31 -8.21 -12.39
N ASN A 149 24.58 -8.50 -12.07
CA ASN A 149 25.66 -8.40 -13.06
C ASN A 149 25.63 -9.60 -14.00
N ARG A 150 26.27 -9.46 -15.18
CA ARG A 150 26.38 -10.54 -16.16
C ARG A 150 27.05 -11.81 -15.62
N THR A 151 28.00 -11.64 -14.72
CA THR A 151 28.80 -12.72 -14.14
C THR A 151 28.06 -13.55 -13.10
N ASP A 152 26.91 -13.08 -12.63
CA ASP A 152 26.23 -13.71 -11.50
C ASP A 152 25.43 -14.97 -11.92
N ASP A 153 25.16 -15.14 -13.22
CA ASP A 153 24.35 -16.24 -13.78
C ASP A 153 22.99 -16.39 -13.06
N GLU A 154 22.29 -15.26 -12.92
CA GLU A 154 21.03 -15.16 -12.19
C GLU A 154 19.85 -14.94 -13.13
N PHE A 155 18.66 -15.30 -12.65
CA PHE A 155 17.41 -15.14 -13.36
C PHE A 155 16.40 -14.33 -12.55
N SER A 156 15.66 -13.48 -13.23
CA SER A 156 14.54 -12.75 -12.70
C SER A 156 13.25 -13.29 -13.31
N ALA A 157 12.19 -13.31 -12.51
CA ALA A 157 10.84 -13.66 -12.94
C ALA A 157 9.83 -12.64 -12.42
N LEU A 158 8.94 -12.17 -13.29
CA LEU A 158 7.88 -11.23 -12.95
C LEU A 158 6.52 -11.77 -13.39
N MET A 159 5.56 -11.76 -12.47
CA MET A 159 4.19 -12.20 -12.73
C MET A 159 3.18 -11.09 -12.51
N PHE A 160 2.20 -11.01 -13.42
CA PHE A 160 1.07 -10.10 -13.31
C PHE A 160 -0.08 -10.76 -12.54
N LEU A 161 -0.59 -10.08 -11.51
CA LEU A 161 -1.58 -10.63 -10.57
C LEU A 161 -2.97 -9.99 -10.66
N ASN A 162 -3.18 -9.00 -11.52
CA ASN A 162 -4.52 -8.46 -11.76
C ASN A 162 -5.37 -9.46 -12.54
N SER A 163 -6.53 -9.83 -11.99
CA SER A 163 -7.47 -10.78 -12.60
C SER A 163 -8.20 -10.22 -13.82
N ARG A 164 -8.36 -8.89 -13.89
CA ARG A 164 -8.96 -8.16 -15.01
C ARG A 164 -7.94 -7.17 -15.56
N TRP A 165 -7.65 -7.28 -16.86
CA TRP A 165 -6.74 -6.38 -17.57
C TRP A 165 -7.13 -6.28 -19.04
N ARG A 166 -7.37 -5.05 -19.52
CA ARG A 166 -7.70 -4.78 -20.92
C ARG A 166 -6.48 -4.24 -21.65
N LYS A 167 -6.51 -4.33 -22.97
CA LYS A 167 -5.41 -3.84 -23.82
C LYS A 167 -5.07 -2.36 -23.58
N ASN A 168 -6.09 -1.52 -23.39
CA ASN A 168 -5.91 -0.08 -23.17
C ASN A 168 -5.63 0.29 -21.70
N ASP A 169 -5.51 -0.70 -20.82
CA ASP A 169 -5.05 -0.47 -19.43
C ASP A 169 -3.50 -0.35 -19.37
N TYR A 170 -2.78 -0.63 -20.48
CA TYR A 170 -1.31 -0.58 -20.61
C TYR A 170 -0.60 -1.47 -19.57
N GLY A 171 0.45 -1.01 -18.88
CA GLY A 171 1.10 -1.77 -17.82
C GLY A 171 2.17 -2.76 -18.28
N GLU A 172 2.65 -2.67 -19.52
CA GLU A 172 3.58 -3.64 -20.10
C GLU A 172 4.94 -3.67 -19.39
N LEU A 173 5.57 -4.84 -19.40
CA LEU A 173 6.99 -4.98 -19.08
C LEU A 173 7.80 -4.93 -20.38
N TYR A 174 8.76 -4.02 -20.47
CA TYR A 174 9.75 -4.00 -21.55
C TYR A 174 11.12 -4.47 -21.07
N LEU A 175 11.81 -5.23 -21.90
CA LEU A 175 13.20 -5.62 -21.70
C LEU A 175 14.05 -5.05 -22.84
N TYR A 176 15.27 -4.64 -22.50
CA TYR A 176 16.14 -3.87 -23.37
C TYR A 176 17.44 -4.61 -23.66
N ASP A 177 17.92 -4.44 -24.88
CA ASP A 177 19.27 -4.85 -25.25
C ASP A 177 20.31 -3.80 -24.82
N GLU A 178 21.60 -4.07 -25.08
CA GLU A 178 22.72 -3.16 -24.73
C GLU A 178 22.65 -1.79 -25.43
N ASP A 179 22.06 -1.74 -26.61
CA ASP A 179 21.87 -0.51 -27.39
C ASP A 179 20.68 0.33 -26.90
N ASN A 180 19.97 -0.14 -25.86
CA ASN A 180 18.72 0.41 -25.34
C ASN A 180 17.52 0.34 -26.30
N GLU A 181 17.56 -0.54 -27.30
CA GLU A 181 16.36 -0.93 -28.06
C GLU A 181 15.56 -1.99 -27.29
N ILE A 182 14.24 -1.98 -27.49
CA ILE A 182 13.35 -2.97 -26.87
C ILE A 182 13.52 -4.31 -27.58
N VAL A 183 14.03 -5.31 -26.86
CA VAL A 183 14.16 -6.69 -27.37
C VAL A 183 12.91 -7.53 -27.11
N ALA A 184 12.20 -7.25 -26.02
CA ALA A 184 11.00 -7.99 -25.65
C ALA A 184 9.98 -7.10 -24.92
N GLY A 185 8.70 -7.44 -25.11
CA GLY A 185 7.59 -6.82 -24.40
C GLY A 185 6.58 -7.87 -23.93
N ALA A 186 6.04 -7.67 -22.74
CA ALA A 186 5.00 -8.53 -22.18
C ALA A 186 3.82 -7.70 -21.67
N VAL A 187 2.65 -7.90 -22.31
CA VAL A 187 1.38 -7.31 -21.87
C VAL A 187 0.86 -8.07 -20.65
N PRO A 188 0.31 -7.37 -19.64
CA PRO A 188 -0.23 -8.04 -18.45
C PRO A 188 -1.37 -9.01 -18.79
N LYS A 189 -1.31 -10.20 -18.18
CA LYS A 189 -2.39 -11.18 -18.13
C LYS A 189 -2.32 -11.91 -16.78
N PHE A 190 -3.46 -12.23 -16.19
CA PHE A 190 -3.49 -12.88 -14.87
C PHE A 190 -2.68 -14.18 -14.87
N GLY A 191 -1.62 -14.24 -14.05
CA GLY A 191 -0.73 -15.38 -13.91
C GLY A 191 0.32 -15.55 -15.01
N ARG A 192 0.42 -14.62 -15.96
CA ARG A 192 1.51 -14.60 -16.94
C ARG A 192 2.83 -14.32 -16.23
N VAL A 193 3.85 -15.12 -16.53
CA VAL A 193 5.19 -14.98 -15.97
C VAL A 193 6.20 -14.68 -17.06
N VAL A 194 6.99 -13.63 -16.88
CA VAL A 194 8.13 -13.30 -17.73
C VAL A 194 9.39 -13.72 -16.99
N VAL A 195 10.25 -14.53 -17.62
CA VAL A 195 11.51 -15.04 -17.05
C VAL A 195 12.66 -14.57 -17.93
N TRP A 196 13.70 -13.99 -17.33
CA TRP A 196 14.85 -13.47 -18.06
C TRP A 196 16.13 -13.59 -17.25
N GLN A 197 17.29 -13.56 -17.92
CA GLN A 197 18.57 -13.45 -17.21
C GLN A 197 18.67 -12.06 -16.55
N SER A 198 18.91 -12.01 -15.23
CA SER A 198 18.81 -10.79 -14.40
C SER A 198 19.73 -9.64 -14.80
N SER A 199 20.72 -9.89 -15.68
CA SER A 199 21.59 -8.87 -16.27
C SER A 199 20.98 -8.12 -17.45
N ILE A 200 19.78 -8.52 -17.92
CA ILE A 200 19.03 -7.79 -18.94
C ILE A 200 18.26 -6.65 -18.25
N SER A 201 18.38 -5.45 -18.80
CA SER A 201 17.68 -4.28 -18.29
C SER A 201 16.19 -4.35 -18.59
N TYR A 202 15.36 -3.92 -17.64
CA TYR A 202 13.91 -3.93 -17.79
C TYR A 202 13.27 -2.62 -17.31
N LEU A 203 12.09 -2.31 -17.86
CA LEU A 203 11.26 -1.19 -17.48
C LEU A 203 9.80 -1.66 -17.37
N PRO A 204 9.23 -1.75 -16.16
CA PRO A 204 7.80 -1.94 -15.97
C PRO A 204 7.09 -0.61 -16.24
N ARG A 205 6.09 -0.59 -17.13
CA ARG A 205 5.33 0.63 -17.44
C ARG A 205 4.14 0.76 -16.50
N PRO A 206 3.84 1.95 -15.97
CA PRO A 206 2.63 2.15 -15.18
C PRO A 206 1.37 1.89 -16.01
N PRO A 207 0.24 1.57 -15.35
CA PRO A 207 -1.06 1.48 -16.00
C PRO A 207 -1.48 2.80 -16.63
N SER A 208 -2.50 2.73 -17.48
CA SER A 208 -3.16 3.90 -18.09
C SER A 208 -3.65 4.88 -17.03
N ILE A 209 -3.72 6.16 -17.37
CA ILE A 209 -4.32 7.18 -16.48
C ILE A 209 -5.79 6.86 -16.14
N ALA A 210 -6.51 6.15 -17.01
CA ALA A 210 -7.88 5.73 -16.75
C ALA A 210 -7.98 4.54 -15.79
N PHE A 211 -6.89 3.79 -15.58
CA PHE A 211 -6.88 2.63 -14.69
C PHE A 211 -6.62 3.07 -13.24
N LYS A 212 -7.70 3.13 -12.43
CA LYS A 212 -7.67 3.67 -11.06
C LYS A 212 -6.96 2.74 -10.05
N LYS A 213 -7.03 1.43 -10.27
CA LYS A 213 -6.45 0.39 -9.40
C LYS A 213 -4.94 0.28 -9.54
N GLY A 214 -4.33 -0.38 -8.57
CA GLY A 214 -2.93 -0.77 -8.62
C GLY A 214 -2.70 -1.96 -9.55
N GLN A 215 -1.62 -1.92 -10.31
CA GLN A 215 -1.06 -3.10 -10.97
C GLN A 215 -0.24 -3.89 -9.96
N LEU A 216 -0.69 -5.10 -9.68
CA LEU A 216 -0.07 -6.00 -8.73
C LEU A 216 0.89 -6.94 -9.45
N LEU A 217 2.14 -6.95 -8.98
CA LEU A 217 3.24 -7.71 -9.56
C LEU A 217 3.90 -8.58 -8.49
N LEU A 218 4.31 -9.79 -8.85
CA LEU A 218 5.27 -10.56 -8.07
C LEU A 218 6.60 -10.58 -8.82
N HIS A 219 7.65 -10.04 -8.24
CA HIS A 219 9.00 -10.04 -8.81
C HIS A 219 9.95 -10.88 -7.94
N VAL A 220 10.55 -11.91 -8.53
CA VAL A 220 11.45 -12.86 -7.88
C VAL A 220 12.80 -12.90 -8.59
N GLN A 221 13.89 -12.83 -7.82
CA GLN A 221 15.26 -13.05 -8.30
C GLN A 221 15.78 -14.39 -7.78
N PHE A 222 16.47 -15.12 -8.66
CA PHE A 222 16.95 -16.47 -8.45
C PHE A 222 18.45 -16.59 -8.65
N THR A 223 19.07 -17.46 -7.88
CA THR A 223 20.53 -17.68 -7.88
C THR A 223 20.85 -19.16 -7.72
N LYS A 224 21.98 -19.64 -8.25
CA LYS A 224 22.48 -20.99 -7.94
C LYS A 224 23.09 -21.10 -6.53
N SER A 225 23.37 -19.95 -5.89
CA SER A 225 24.00 -19.91 -4.56
C SER A 225 22.96 -20.08 -3.43
N LYS A 226 22.93 -21.28 -2.83
CA LYS A 226 22.16 -21.55 -1.62
C LYS A 226 22.55 -20.61 -0.46
N GLU A 227 23.83 -20.26 -0.37
CA GLU A 227 24.35 -19.30 0.62
C GLU A 227 23.76 -17.89 0.43
N LYS A 228 23.60 -17.43 -0.81
CA LYS A 228 23.00 -16.12 -1.10
C LYS A 228 21.51 -16.08 -0.68
N MET A 229 20.77 -17.18 -0.86
CA MET A 229 19.41 -17.32 -0.34
C MET A 229 19.37 -17.24 1.20
N LEU A 230 20.24 -17.99 1.88
CA LEU A 230 20.34 -17.99 3.35
C LEU A 230 20.72 -16.61 3.90
N LYS A 231 21.66 -15.90 3.23
CA LYS A 231 22.03 -14.53 3.59
C LYS A 231 20.83 -13.58 3.51
N SER A 232 20.08 -13.64 2.41
CA SER A 232 18.88 -12.81 2.24
C SER A 232 17.80 -13.11 3.29
N HIS A 233 17.60 -14.38 3.63
CA HIS A 233 16.74 -14.76 4.75
C HIS A 233 17.18 -14.11 6.07
N ALA A 234 18.48 -14.17 6.39
CA ALA A 234 19.01 -13.57 7.61
C ALA A 234 18.83 -12.04 7.64
N GLU A 235 19.07 -11.36 6.52
CA GLU A 235 18.83 -9.91 6.36
C GLU A 235 17.35 -9.56 6.60
N ARG A 236 16.43 -10.39 6.10
CA ARG A 236 15.00 -10.19 6.29
C ARG A 236 14.55 -10.43 7.72
N VAL A 237 15.05 -11.47 8.38
CA VAL A 237 14.81 -11.70 9.82
C VAL A 237 15.32 -10.51 10.63
N ALA A 238 16.51 -9.99 10.32
CA ALA A 238 17.06 -8.81 10.98
C ALA A 238 16.18 -7.56 10.76
N LEU A 239 15.67 -7.33 9.55
CA LEU A 239 14.76 -6.22 9.26
C LEU A 239 13.44 -6.34 10.05
N LYS A 240 12.85 -7.54 10.10
CA LYS A 240 11.63 -7.80 10.88
C LYS A 240 11.85 -7.55 12.37
N ASN A 241 12.98 -8.02 12.92
CA ASN A 241 13.33 -7.82 14.32
C ASN A 241 13.59 -6.35 14.63
N LYS A 242 14.27 -5.61 13.74
CA LYS A 242 14.50 -4.18 13.88
C LYS A 242 13.19 -3.40 13.90
N ARG A 243 12.25 -3.72 13.01
CA ARG A 243 10.92 -3.11 12.99
C ARG A 243 10.15 -3.44 14.27
N LYS A 244 10.13 -4.72 14.68
CA LYS A 244 9.49 -5.13 15.94
C LYS A 244 10.05 -4.38 17.14
N ALA A 245 11.38 -4.29 17.25
CA ALA A 245 12.03 -3.55 18.33
C ALA A 245 11.67 -2.05 18.31
N ALA A 246 11.43 -1.46 17.14
CA ALA A 246 11.01 -0.06 17.03
C ALA A 246 9.59 0.15 17.56
N TYR A 247 8.65 -0.77 17.31
CA TYR A 247 7.30 -0.73 17.89
C TYR A 247 7.31 -1.07 19.39
N ASP A 248 8.10 -2.07 19.80
CA ASP A 248 8.23 -2.47 21.21
C ASP A 248 8.87 -1.38 22.10
N ALA A 249 9.52 -0.38 21.51
CA ALA A 249 10.06 0.78 22.22
C ALA A 249 8.98 1.79 22.67
N GLY A 250 7.73 1.57 22.29
CA GLY A 250 6.60 2.45 22.56
C GLY A 250 6.41 3.52 21.48
N PHE A 251 5.40 4.36 21.65
CA PHE A 251 5.08 5.39 20.67
C PHE A 251 6.18 6.46 20.62
N ILE A 252 6.37 7.05 19.43
CA ILE A 252 7.40 8.04 19.16
C ILE A 252 7.27 9.26 20.11
N GLY A 253 8.39 9.72 20.68
CA GLY A 253 8.42 10.87 21.58
C GLY A 253 8.12 10.54 23.05
N SER A 254 7.96 9.25 23.40
CA SER A 254 7.79 8.79 24.79
C SER A 254 9.07 8.90 25.64
N ASP A 255 10.21 9.24 25.01
CA ASP A 255 11.49 9.53 25.67
C ASP A 255 11.50 10.88 26.42
N LYS A 256 10.53 11.76 26.15
CA LYS A 256 10.40 13.07 26.79
C LYS A 256 9.11 13.14 27.61
N PRO A 257 9.11 13.85 28.76
CA PRO A 257 7.89 14.06 29.52
C PRO A 257 6.89 14.90 28.73
N ALA A 258 5.61 14.58 28.86
CA ALA A 258 4.53 15.39 28.30
C ALA A 258 4.48 16.79 28.97
N PRO A 259 4.07 17.84 28.24
CA PRO A 259 3.97 19.18 28.83
C PRO A 259 2.80 19.22 29.80
N SER A 260 3.01 19.78 31.00
CA SER A 260 1.95 19.88 32.02
C SER A 260 0.80 20.81 31.61
N SER A 261 1.11 21.84 30.84
CA SER A 261 0.16 22.79 30.27
C SER A 261 0.71 23.37 28.97
N ILE A 262 -0.13 23.51 27.95
CA ILE A 262 0.15 24.27 26.73
C ILE A 262 -0.81 25.46 26.62
N ASP A 263 -0.33 26.61 26.15
CA ASP A 263 -1.21 27.73 25.80
C ASP A 263 -1.77 27.50 24.39
N VAL A 264 -2.86 26.71 24.29
CA VAL A 264 -3.48 26.37 23.00
C VAL A 264 -3.86 27.61 22.20
N ALA A 265 -4.27 28.70 22.86
CA ALA A 265 -4.76 29.90 22.20
C ALA A 265 -3.66 30.62 21.39
N GLN A 266 -2.40 30.56 21.83
CA GLN A 266 -1.28 31.17 21.10
C GLN A 266 -1.01 30.51 19.74
N HIS A 267 -1.47 29.28 19.55
CA HIS A 267 -1.25 28.47 18.36
C HIS A 267 -2.41 28.56 17.34
N PHE A 268 -3.47 29.29 17.67
CA PHE A 268 -4.66 29.41 16.84
C PHE A 268 -4.36 30.12 15.51
N VAL A 269 -4.88 29.57 14.41
CA VAL A 269 -4.72 30.13 13.06
C VAL A 269 -6.06 30.60 12.52
N SER A 270 -7.06 29.71 12.46
CA SER A 270 -8.39 30.02 11.93
C SER A 270 -9.47 29.09 12.47
N GLU A 271 -10.72 29.55 12.43
CA GLU A 271 -11.93 28.75 12.67
C GLU A 271 -12.88 28.96 11.49
N HIS A 272 -13.42 27.86 10.98
CA HIS A 272 -14.45 27.83 9.95
C HIS A 272 -15.66 27.07 10.49
N LYS A 273 -16.84 27.41 9.97
CA LYS A 273 -18.10 26.76 10.35
C LYS A 273 -18.88 26.38 9.12
N SER A 274 -19.48 25.19 9.15
CA SER A 274 -20.54 24.84 8.21
C SER A 274 -21.79 25.70 8.45
N THR A 275 -22.73 25.66 7.51
CA THR A 275 -24.07 26.27 7.66
C THR A 275 -24.80 25.79 8.92
N GLN A 276 -24.54 24.56 9.37
CA GLN A 276 -25.09 23.97 10.60
C GLN A 276 -24.28 24.32 11.87
N GLY A 277 -23.28 25.18 11.75
CA GLY A 277 -22.43 25.62 12.86
C GLY A 277 -21.39 24.59 13.29
N LYS A 278 -21.14 23.53 12.49
CA LYS A 278 -20.11 22.52 12.78
C LYS A 278 -18.73 23.11 12.55
N LYS A 279 -17.79 22.86 13.45
CA LYS A 279 -16.51 23.59 13.50
C LYS A 279 -15.35 22.84 12.84
N ILE A 280 -14.49 23.61 12.18
CA ILE A 280 -13.18 23.22 11.67
C ILE A 280 -12.17 24.25 12.20
N ILE A 281 -11.17 23.80 12.94
CA ILE A 281 -10.24 24.68 13.66
C ILE A 281 -8.81 24.32 13.27
N VAL A 282 -8.01 25.32 12.95
CA VAL A 282 -6.63 25.16 12.49
C VAL A 282 -5.67 25.76 13.51
N PHE A 283 -4.62 25.01 13.82
CA PHE A 283 -3.53 25.45 14.69
C PHE A 283 -2.18 25.20 14.01
N ASP A 284 -1.21 26.08 14.28
CA ASP A 284 0.18 25.91 13.88
C ASP A 284 1.07 25.81 15.11
N ASP A 285 2.19 25.10 14.98
CA ASP A 285 3.28 25.07 15.98
C ASP A 285 2.88 24.50 17.36
N LEU A 286 1.84 23.65 17.43
CA LEU A 286 1.43 22.94 18.66
C LEU A 286 2.44 21.88 19.13
N PHE A 287 3.22 21.33 18.20
CA PHE A 287 4.11 20.20 18.43
C PHE A 287 5.56 20.59 18.19
N ASP A 288 6.46 20.01 18.99
CA ASP A 288 7.90 20.20 18.81
C ASP A 288 8.34 19.59 17.48
N LYS A 289 9.10 20.35 16.69
CA LYS A 289 9.59 19.90 15.38
C LYS A 289 10.34 18.56 15.46
N GLU A 290 11.12 18.36 16.51
CA GLU A 290 11.88 17.12 16.72
C GLU A 290 10.97 15.90 16.86
N ASP A 291 9.83 16.04 17.53
CA ASP A 291 8.88 14.93 17.72
C ASP A 291 8.20 14.59 16.39
N LEU A 292 7.87 15.62 15.58
CA LEU A 292 7.33 15.45 14.23
C LEU A 292 8.34 14.81 13.27
N ASP A 293 9.62 15.19 13.34
CA ASP A 293 10.69 14.63 12.52
C ASP A 293 10.89 13.14 12.86
N LYS A 294 10.91 12.80 14.16
CA LYS A 294 10.98 11.40 14.63
C LYS A 294 9.78 10.59 14.15
N LEU A 295 8.56 11.16 14.23
CA LEU A 295 7.33 10.48 13.79
C LEU A 295 7.37 10.21 12.28
N ARG A 296 7.71 11.21 11.47
CA ARG A 296 7.86 11.06 10.02
C ARG A 296 8.90 9.99 9.67
N ALA A 297 10.09 10.06 10.26
CA ALA A 297 11.15 9.09 10.00
C ALA A 297 10.74 7.66 10.40
N PHE A 298 9.99 7.51 11.48
CA PHE A 298 9.42 6.21 11.88
C PHE A 298 8.45 5.69 10.83
N ILE A 299 7.51 6.53 10.36
CA ILE A 299 6.50 6.18 9.36
C ILE A 299 7.12 5.64 8.07
N PHE A 300 8.14 6.30 7.51
CA PHE A 300 8.80 5.80 6.29
C PHE A 300 9.63 4.54 6.52
N LYS A 301 10.33 4.46 7.65
CA LYS A 301 11.29 3.38 7.91
C LYS A 301 10.65 2.10 8.43
N HIS A 302 9.56 2.23 9.16
CA HIS A 302 8.95 1.15 9.95
C HIS A 302 7.46 0.98 9.68
N GLY A 303 6.79 1.97 9.08
CA GLY A 303 5.38 1.90 8.74
C GLY A 303 5.05 0.69 7.86
N THR A 304 3.94 0.05 8.20
CA THR A 304 3.30 -1.00 7.41
C THR A 304 1.96 -0.49 6.95
N TYR A 305 1.77 -0.42 5.65
CA TYR A 305 0.59 0.19 5.06
C TYR A 305 -0.41 -0.85 4.63
N TYR A 306 -1.65 -0.68 5.05
CA TYR A 306 -2.79 -1.32 4.42
C TYR A 306 -3.03 -0.68 3.05
N TYR A 307 -3.39 -1.50 2.07
CA TYR A 307 -3.71 -1.07 0.73
C TYR A 307 -5.22 -1.16 0.51
N ASP A 308 -5.87 -0.03 0.24
CA ASP A 308 -7.26 0.05 -0.20
C ASP A 308 -7.29 0.46 -1.68
N ASP A 309 -8.09 -0.23 -2.49
CA ASP A 309 -8.34 0.14 -3.89
C ASP A 309 -9.80 0.00 -4.32
N SER A 310 -10.70 0.12 -3.36
CA SER A 310 -12.15 0.07 -3.55
C SER A 310 -12.60 0.90 -4.76
N ASP A 311 -13.48 0.29 -5.58
CA ASP A 311 -14.05 0.87 -6.81
C ASP A 311 -15.26 1.77 -6.52
N GLU A 312 -15.63 2.59 -7.50
CA GLU A 312 -16.87 3.38 -7.46
C GLU A 312 -18.06 2.43 -7.27
N GLY A 313 -18.76 2.53 -6.13
CA GLY A 313 -19.83 1.62 -5.70
C GLY A 313 -19.61 1.00 -4.31
N ASP A 314 -18.41 1.11 -3.75
CA ASP A 314 -18.18 0.88 -2.32
C ASP A 314 -18.38 2.20 -1.56
N ASP A 315 -19.64 2.50 -1.22
CA ASP A 315 -20.04 3.77 -0.60
C ASP A 315 -19.52 3.92 0.85
N ASP A 316 -19.00 2.85 1.44
CA ASP A 316 -18.51 2.82 2.83
C ASP A 316 -16.99 3.05 2.95
N SER A 317 -16.25 3.10 1.83
CA SER A 317 -14.80 3.36 1.82
C SER A 317 -14.47 4.84 1.53
N ASP A 318 -13.61 5.42 2.35
CA ASP A 318 -12.98 6.74 2.10
C ASP A 318 -11.92 6.69 0.98
N ASN A 319 -11.54 5.48 0.57
CA ASN A 319 -10.52 5.14 -0.40
C ASN A 319 -9.20 5.89 -0.16
N VAL A 320 -8.79 6.01 1.09
CA VAL A 320 -7.42 6.37 1.43
C VAL A 320 -6.54 5.14 1.22
N GLN A 321 -5.80 5.13 0.11
CA GLN A 321 -5.21 3.89 -0.37
C GLN A 321 -4.05 3.35 0.47
N TRP A 322 -3.43 4.17 1.31
CA TRP A 322 -2.27 3.76 2.09
C TRP A 322 -2.37 4.28 3.52
N ILE A 323 -2.66 3.37 4.44
CA ILE A 323 -2.89 3.69 5.86
C ILE A 323 -1.91 2.88 6.70
N ALA A 324 -1.06 3.56 7.48
CA ALA A 324 -0.22 2.94 8.49
C ALA A 324 -0.86 3.11 9.88
N GLY A 325 -1.37 2.03 10.46
CA GLY A 325 -2.01 2.05 11.79
C GLY A 325 -1.00 2.07 12.96
N PHE A 326 -1.45 2.59 14.10
CA PHE A 326 -0.69 2.64 15.36
C PHE A 326 -1.50 2.10 16.53
N GLU A 327 -0.80 1.47 17.48
CA GLU A 327 -1.40 0.90 18.68
C GLU A 327 -1.93 2.00 19.63
N ILE A 328 -3.21 1.93 19.97
CA ILE A 328 -3.86 2.89 20.88
C ILE A 328 -3.16 2.95 22.22
N ASN A 329 -2.81 1.80 22.80
CA ASN A 329 -2.25 1.73 24.15
C ASN A 329 -0.87 2.39 24.25
N ASP A 330 -0.10 2.37 23.16
CA ASP A 330 1.17 3.07 23.08
C ASP A 330 0.94 4.56 22.83
N TYR A 331 0.00 4.89 21.93
CA TYR A 331 -0.32 6.27 21.61
C TYR A 331 -0.82 7.07 22.82
N ILE A 332 -1.69 6.50 23.66
CA ILE A 332 -2.22 7.21 24.83
C ILE A 332 -1.16 7.50 25.90
N GLN A 333 -0.01 6.84 25.85
CA GLN A 333 1.14 7.12 26.71
C GLN A 333 2.04 8.22 26.13
N SER A 334 1.83 8.61 24.88
CA SER A 334 2.68 9.55 24.17
C SER A 334 2.45 11.00 24.59
N ARG A 335 3.51 11.80 24.40
CA ARG A 335 3.46 13.25 24.48
C ARG A 335 2.50 13.88 23.46
N LEU A 336 2.38 13.29 22.26
CA LEU A 336 1.45 13.77 21.23
C LEU A 336 0.01 13.70 21.71
N TRP A 337 -0.41 12.57 22.28
CA TRP A 337 -1.76 12.41 22.81
C TRP A 337 -2.07 13.41 23.93
N ASN A 338 -1.09 13.66 24.81
CA ASN A 338 -1.26 14.66 25.86
C ASN A 338 -1.54 16.07 25.30
N ILE A 339 -0.79 16.51 24.28
CA ILE A 339 -1.01 17.80 23.58
C ILE A 339 -2.39 17.82 22.91
N MET A 340 -2.78 16.72 22.25
CA MET A 340 -4.09 16.60 21.61
C MET A 340 -5.23 16.70 22.63
N GLN A 341 -5.15 16.04 23.79
CA GLN A 341 -6.16 16.14 24.84
C GLN A 341 -6.33 17.57 25.36
N GLN A 342 -5.23 18.28 25.59
CA GLN A 342 -5.28 19.68 26.03
C GLN A 342 -5.94 20.58 24.97
N THR A 343 -5.64 20.32 23.69
CA THR A 343 -6.26 21.03 22.56
C THR A 343 -7.75 20.72 22.46
N LEU A 344 -8.15 19.45 22.52
CA LEU A 344 -9.54 18.99 22.50
C LEU A 344 -10.34 19.59 23.67
N LYS A 345 -9.77 19.62 24.87
CA LYS A 345 -10.37 20.27 26.03
C LYS A 345 -10.59 21.76 25.79
N HIS A 346 -9.61 22.46 25.21
CA HIS A 346 -9.73 23.88 24.92
C HIS A 346 -10.87 24.17 23.93
N ILE A 347 -11.02 23.36 22.87
CA ILE A 347 -12.00 23.62 21.81
C ILE A 347 -13.42 23.14 22.17
N THR A 348 -13.56 22.03 22.91
CA THR A 348 -14.87 21.44 23.23
C THR A 348 -15.36 21.75 24.64
N GLY A 349 -14.46 22.21 25.53
CA GLY A 349 -14.75 22.37 26.95
C GLY A 349 -14.87 21.05 27.71
N ARG A 350 -14.63 19.89 27.07
CA ARG A 350 -14.74 18.56 27.68
C ARG A 350 -13.36 18.03 28.10
N ASP A 351 -13.27 17.53 29.32
CA ASP A 351 -12.02 16.98 29.89
C ASP A 351 -11.66 15.57 29.40
N LYS A 352 -12.61 14.86 28.79
CA LYS A 352 -12.47 13.45 28.41
C LYS A 352 -12.75 13.27 26.93
N TRP A 353 -11.76 12.71 26.25
CA TRP A 353 -11.80 12.16 24.91
C TRP A 353 -10.92 10.93 24.90
N PHE A 354 -11.17 9.99 23.99
CA PHE A 354 -10.35 8.80 23.84
C PHE A 354 -10.13 8.49 22.36
N PRO A 355 -8.90 8.17 21.92
CA PRO A 355 -8.63 7.89 20.52
C PRO A 355 -9.02 6.44 20.21
N TYR A 356 -9.66 6.21 19.05
CA TYR A 356 -10.09 4.88 18.63
C TYR A 356 -9.52 4.44 17.28
N ASP A 357 -9.01 5.36 16.49
CA ASP A 357 -8.33 5.09 15.23
C ASP A 357 -7.15 6.07 15.12
N ILE A 358 -5.94 5.50 15.12
CA ILE A 358 -4.69 6.25 15.01
C ILE A 358 -3.92 5.70 13.83
N SER A 359 -3.69 6.57 12.87
CA SER A 359 -3.09 6.17 11.61
C SER A 359 -2.29 7.28 10.97
N CYS A 360 -1.46 6.92 10.00
CA CYS A 360 -0.88 7.88 9.08
C CYS A 360 -1.26 7.52 7.65
N ASN A 361 -1.87 8.48 6.97
CA ASN A 361 -2.29 8.38 5.59
C ASN A 361 -1.15 8.88 4.70
N LEU A 362 -0.82 8.08 3.69
CA LEU A 362 0.15 8.43 2.64
C LEU A 362 -0.59 8.60 1.32
N ILE A 363 -0.58 9.82 0.79
CA ILE A 363 -1.27 10.17 -0.46
C ILE A 363 -0.27 10.66 -1.50
N ARG A 364 -0.37 10.14 -2.72
CA ARG A 364 0.42 10.49 -3.91
C ARG A 364 -0.46 11.04 -5.01
N SER A 365 0.14 11.62 -6.04
CA SER A 365 -0.58 12.38 -7.08
C SER A 365 -1.63 11.57 -7.85
N ALA A 366 -1.46 10.25 -7.91
CA ALA A 366 -2.32 9.32 -8.64
C ALA A 366 -3.45 8.70 -7.79
N ASP A 367 -3.39 8.92 -6.48
CA ASP A 367 -4.34 8.43 -5.51
C ASP A 367 -5.69 9.13 -5.71
N HIS A 368 -6.78 8.53 -5.20
CA HIS A 368 -8.15 9.00 -5.50
C HIS A 368 -9.07 8.79 -4.30
N THR A 369 -8.79 9.54 -3.23
CA THR A 369 -9.61 9.60 -2.02
C THR A 369 -11.03 10.10 -2.32
N ARG A 370 -11.97 9.77 -1.45
CA ARG A 370 -13.39 10.14 -1.58
C ARG A 370 -13.81 11.14 -0.52
N ILE A 371 -14.95 11.78 -0.77
CA ILE A 371 -15.63 12.59 0.23
C ILE A 371 -16.33 11.61 1.17
N HIS A 372 -16.04 11.72 2.46
CA HIS A 372 -16.59 10.84 3.48
C HIS A 372 -16.79 11.59 4.80
N GLN A 373 -17.46 10.93 5.74
CA GLN A 373 -17.59 11.34 7.14
C GLN A 373 -16.85 10.33 8.02
N ASP A 374 -16.30 10.79 9.14
CA ASP A 374 -15.57 9.93 10.08
C ASP A 374 -16.46 9.27 11.14
N CYS A 375 -17.69 9.76 11.28
CA CYS A 375 -18.65 9.27 12.27
C CYS A 375 -20.09 9.36 11.76
N GLU A 376 -20.98 8.64 12.43
CA GLU A 376 -22.41 8.65 12.16
C GLU A 376 -23.09 9.94 12.67
N PRO A 377 -24.26 10.33 12.14
CA PRO A 377 -24.94 11.58 12.52
C PRO A 377 -25.28 11.74 14.01
N HIS A 378 -25.39 10.62 14.74
CA HIS A 378 -25.73 10.60 16.16
C HIS A 378 -24.50 10.59 17.08
N GLU A 379 -23.30 10.48 16.51
CA GLU A 379 -22.04 10.37 17.25
C GLU A 379 -21.44 11.77 17.49
N ASP A 380 -20.91 11.99 18.70
CA ASP A 380 -20.20 13.22 19.07
C ASP A 380 -18.70 12.96 19.05
N GLU A 381 -18.10 13.14 17.88
CA GLU A 381 -16.72 12.75 17.61
C GLU A 381 -15.95 13.84 16.89
N TRP A 382 -14.64 13.79 17.07
CA TRP A 382 -13.72 14.75 16.47
C TRP A 382 -12.57 14.01 15.80
N THR A 383 -12.10 14.59 14.71
CA THR A 383 -10.91 14.12 14.00
C THR A 383 -9.81 15.14 14.14
N TYR A 384 -8.62 14.66 14.48
CA TYR A 384 -7.41 15.45 14.65
C TYR A 384 -6.41 15.05 13.58
N LEU A 385 -6.08 15.98 12.68
CA LEU A 385 -5.07 15.80 11.63
C LEU A 385 -3.80 16.56 11.99
N ILE A 386 -2.63 15.98 11.71
CA ILE A 386 -1.35 16.67 11.68
C ILE A 386 -0.69 16.43 10.32
N TYR A 387 -0.38 17.49 9.60
CA TYR A 387 0.37 17.36 8.35
C TYR A 387 1.86 17.14 8.63
N LEU A 388 2.40 16.04 8.13
CA LEU A 388 3.81 15.65 8.29
C LEU A 388 4.59 15.86 6.99
N THR A 389 4.15 16.78 6.13
CA THR A 389 4.77 16.98 4.82
C THR A 389 5.58 18.30 4.78
N PRO A 390 6.92 18.23 4.77
CA PRO A 390 7.79 19.39 4.83
C PRO A 390 7.90 20.11 3.48
N ASN A 391 8.27 21.38 3.51
CA ASN A 391 8.57 22.21 2.32
C ASN A 391 7.41 22.33 1.31
N TRP A 392 6.19 22.04 1.73
CA TRP A 392 5.01 22.10 0.88
C TRP A 392 4.64 23.54 0.53
N THR A 393 4.40 23.81 -0.76
CA THR A 393 4.01 25.11 -1.28
C THR A 393 2.56 25.10 -1.75
N LYS A 394 2.01 26.28 -2.05
CA LYS A 394 0.66 26.43 -2.61
C LYS A 394 0.48 25.78 -4.00
N ASN A 395 1.56 25.52 -4.72
CA ASN A 395 1.50 24.92 -6.05
C ASN A 395 1.60 23.39 -6.01
N ASP A 396 1.82 22.81 -4.82
CA ASP A 396 1.89 21.36 -4.62
C ASP A 396 0.50 20.73 -4.39
N TYR A 397 -0.54 21.54 -4.23
CA TYR A 397 -1.93 21.14 -3.93
C TYR A 397 -2.03 20.26 -2.68
N GLY A 398 -2.91 19.26 -2.63
CA GLY A 398 -3.01 18.34 -1.51
C GLY A 398 -3.83 18.86 -0.32
N GLU A 399 -4.68 19.85 -0.51
CA GLU A 399 -5.56 20.39 0.52
C GLU A 399 -6.45 19.29 1.12
N THR A 400 -6.74 19.37 2.43
CA THR A 400 -7.96 18.72 2.94
C THR A 400 -9.12 19.67 2.68
N ALA A 401 -10.06 19.25 1.85
CA ALA A 401 -11.26 20.01 1.51
C ALA A 401 -12.44 19.54 2.39
N PHE A 402 -13.22 20.49 2.88
CA PHE A 402 -14.41 20.26 3.72
C PHE A 402 -15.64 20.79 3.01
N TYR A 403 -16.76 20.08 3.11
CA TYR A 403 -17.98 20.38 2.35
C TYR A 403 -19.23 20.44 3.23
N GLU A 404 -20.29 21.09 2.74
CA GLU A 404 -21.55 21.25 3.49
C GLU A 404 -22.37 19.94 3.61
N GLY A 405 -22.28 19.04 2.63
CA GLY A 405 -22.96 17.74 2.58
C GLY A 405 -22.17 16.60 1.93
N LEU A 406 -22.83 15.47 1.63
CA LEU A 406 -22.24 14.34 0.88
C LEU A 406 -22.76 14.26 -0.57
N THR A 407 -23.65 15.17 -0.97
CA THR A 407 -24.25 15.19 -2.30
C THR A 407 -23.26 15.67 -3.36
N ASN A 408 -23.47 15.27 -4.61
CA ASN A 408 -22.69 15.76 -5.75
C ASN A 408 -22.90 17.26 -6.01
N ASP A 409 -24.05 17.81 -5.62
CA ASP A 409 -24.36 19.23 -5.65
C ASP A 409 -24.15 19.80 -4.25
N ASN A 410 -22.92 20.26 -3.98
CA ASN A 410 -22.50 20.64 -2.65
C ASN A 410 -21.33 21.63 -2.69
N GLU A 411 -21.31 22.53 -1.72
CA GLU A 411 -20.36 23.63 -1.64
C GLU A 411 -19.21 23.35 -0.66
N ILE A 412 -18.06 23.98 -0.93
CA ILE A 412 -16.89 23.90 -0.06
C ILE A 412 -17.08 24.85 1.13
N ILE A 413 -16.93 24.32 2.36
CA ILE A 413 -16.84 25.13 3.58
C ILE A 413 -15.50 25.86 3.62
N THR A 414 -14.43 25.09 3.48
CA THR A 414 -13.04 25.58 3.50
C THR A 414 -12.09 24.51 2.97
N GLU A 415 -10.88 24.93 2.64
CA GLU A 415 -9.75 24.05 2.30
C GLU A 415 -8.56 24.39 3.18
N VAL A 416 -7.93 23.35 3.74
CA VAL A 416 -6.72 23.52 4.53
C VAL A 416 -5.53 22.95 3.78
N ARG A 417 -4.63 23.84 3.37
CA ARG A 417 -3.35 23.48 2.76
C ARG A 417 -2.45 22.77 3.77
N PRO A 418 -1.77 21.67 3.38
CA PRO A 418 -0.72 21.07 4.17
C PRO A 418 0.39 22.08 4.51
N LYS A 419 0.76 22.10 5.78
CA LYS A 419 1.95 22.80 6.30
C LYS A 419 2.53 21.89 7.38
N TYR A 420 3.83 21.64 7.36
CA TYR A 420 4.47 20.77 8.33
C TYR A 420 4.16 21.17 9.77
N GLY A 421 3.61 20.24 10.56
CA GLY A 421 3.20 20.44 11.95
C GLY A 421 1.86 21.15 12.16
N ARG A 422 1.19 21.62 11.10
CA ARG A 422 -0.16 22.19 11.19
C ARG A 422 -1.15 21.12 11.64
N ALA A 423 -1.94 21.47 12.63
CA ALA A 423 -3.05 20.67 13.13
C ALA A 423 -4.38 21.18 12.58
N VAL A 424 -5.26 20.25 12.20
CA VAL A 424 -6.65 20.55 11.81
C VAL A 424 -7.57 19.67 12.64
N ILE A 425 -8.46 20.29 13.40
CA ILE A 425 -9.39 19.61 14.29
C ILE A 425 -10.81 19.96 13.89
N PHE A 426 -11.62 18.95 13.59
CA PHE A 426 -12.97 19.15 13.10
C PHE A 426 -13.92 18.08 13.64
N GLN A 427 -15.22 18.38 13.64
CA GLN A 427 -16.24 17.40 14.03
C GLN A 427 -16.33 16.31 12.98
N GLY A 428 -16.26 15.03 13.37
CA GLY A 428 -16.12 13.89 12.44
C GLY A 428 -17.26 13.77 11.43
N ILE A 429 -18.43 14.36 11.73
CA ILE A 429 -19.59 14.39 10.84
C ILE A 429 -19.43 15.35 9.66
N ILE A 430 -18.38 16.16 9.60
CA ILE A 430 -18.16 17.09 8.48
C ILE A 430 -17.63 16.29 7.28
N PRO A 431 -18.34 16.31 6.13
CA PRO A 431 -17.87 15.70 4.90
C PRO A 431 -16.54 16.30 4.45
N HIS A 432 -15.56 15.45 4.18
CA HIS A 432 -14.24 15.93 3.81
C HIS A 432 -13.50 14.93 2.92
N SER A 433 -12.46 15.42 2.26
CA SER A 433 -11.58 14.59 1.43
C SER A 433 -10.16 15.16 1.43
N ALA A 434 -9.17 14.27 1.53
CA ALA A 434 -7.77 14.62 1.39
C ALA A 434 -7.40 14.61 -0.10
N ARG A 435 -7.34 15.78 -0.74
CA ARG A 435 -7.01 15.86 -2.17
C ARG A 435 -5.60 15.31 -2.44
N PRO A 436 -5.39 14.63 -3.58
CA PRO A 436 -4.05 14.26 -4.02
C PRO A 436 -3.16 15.49 -4.25
N PRO A 437 -1.84 15.36 -4.07
CA PRO A 437 -0.90 16.39 -4.49
C PRO A 437 -0.89 16.56 -6.02
N SER A 438 -0.31 17.66 -6.50
CA SER A 438 -0.13 17.90 -7.93
C SER A 438 0.71 16.80 -8.58
N THR A 439 0.53 16.56 -9.88
CA THR A 439 1.34 15.60 -10.65
C THR A 439 2.82 16.00 -10.77
N ASN A 440 3.15 17.26 -10.48
CA ASN A 440 4.54 17.75 -10.45
C ASN A 440 5.22 17.46 -9.11
N GLN A 441 4.47 17.02 -8.10
CA GLN A 441 4.98 16.67 -6.79
C GLN A 441 5.14 15.14 -6.69
N SER A 442 6.39 14.67 -6.69
CA SER A 442 6.71 13.24 -6.61
C SER A 442 6.74 12.70 -5.19
N LEU A 443 6.78 13.59 -4.19
CA LEU A 443 6.84 13.23 -2.77
C LEU A 443 5.47 12.85 -2.22
N ALA A 444 5.47 12.08 -1.13
CA ALA A 444 4.25 11.67 -0.48
C ALA A 444 3.69 12.76 0.45
N ARG A 445 2.37 13.00 0.36
CA ARG A 445 1.61 13.76 1.35
C ARG A 445 1.30 12.86 2.54
N LEU A 446 1.95 13.14 3.67
CA LEU A 446 1.68 12.47 4.94
C LEU A 446 0.77 13.29 5.84
N THR A 447 -0.23 12.62 6.38
CA THR A 447 -1.12 13.14 7.42
C THR A 447 -1.26 12.12 8.53
N PHE A 448 -0.86 12.48 9.74
CA PHE A 448 -1.15 11.69 10.94
C PHE A 448 -2.55 12.03 11.42
N VAL A 449 -3.34 11.02 11.78
CA VAL A 449 -4.76 11.13 12.10
C VAL A 449 -5.01 10.47 13.45
N ALA A 450 -5.80 11.13 14.29
CA ALA A 450 -6.42 10.52 15.45
C ALA A 450 -7.91 10.85 15.45
N LYS A 451 -8.75 9.83 15.31
CA LYS A 451 -10.20 9.97 15.52
C LYS A 451 -10.52 9.70 17.00
N VAL A 452 -11.32 10.57 17.61
CA VAL A 452 -11.60 10.54 19.06
C VAL A 452 -13.09 10.46 19.37
N SER A 453 -13.41 9.62 20.36
CA SER A 453 -14.75 9.39 20.89
C SER A 453 -14.90 9.97 22.29
N VAL A 454 -16.15 10.08 22.73
CA VAL A 454 -16.55 10.72 23.99
C VAL A 454 -15.91 10.11 25.25
N ASP A 455 -15.60 8.81 25.24
CA ASP A 455 -14.93 8.11 26.32
C ASP A 455 -14.19 6.85 25.85
N GLU A 456 -13.47 6.22 26.78
CA GLU A 456 -12.66 5.03 26.55
C GLU A 456 -13.47 3.78 26.18
N PHE A 457 -14.67 3.60 26.76
CA PHE A 457 -15.47 2.42 26.46
C PHE A 457 -15.93 2.45 25.00
N VAL A 458 -16.51 3.58 24.57
CA VAL A 458 -16.92 3.79 23.18
C VAL A 458 -15.72 3.68 22.24
N GLY A 459 -14.60 4.30 22.61
CA GLY A 459 -13.42 4.30 21.76
C GLY A 459 -12.81 2.92 21.57
N ARG A 460 -12.70 2.11 22.63
CA ARG A 460 -12.22 0.73 22.50
C ARG A 460 -13.18 -0.16 21.69
N HIS A 461 -14.49 0.04 21.82
CA HIS A 461 -15.47 -0.68 21.01
C HIS A 461 -15.32 -0.35 19.51
N LYS A 462 -15.15 0.94 19.19
CA LYS A 462 -14.94 1.40 17.82
C LYS A 462 -13.63 0.91 17.24
N SER A 463 -12.54 1.03 17.99
CA SER A 463 -11.22 0.50 17.59
C SER A 463 -11.31 -0.98 17.20
N PHE A 464 -11.99 -1.79 18.01
CA PHE A 464 -12.19 -3.20 17.69
C PHE A 464 -12.99 -3.39 16.38
N ARG A 465 -14.00 -2.55 16.13
CA ARG A 465 -14.78 -2.59 14.88
C ARG A 465 -13.93 -2.21 13.67
N GLU A 466 -13.14 -1.14 13.76
CA GLU A 466 -12.23 -0.72 12.67
C GLU A 466 -11.16 -1.79 12.39
N GLU A 467 -10.56 -2.38 13.43
CA GLU A 467 -9.67 -3.54 13.26
C GLU A 467 -10.37 -4.68 12.52
N MET A 468 -11.62 -4.99 12.88
CA MET A 468 -12.38 -6.09 12.26
C MET A 468 -12.84 -5.79 10.83
N LYS A 469 -13.08 -4.54 10.45
CA LYS A 469 -13.42 -4.18 9.05
C LYS A 469 -12.32 -4.58 8.08
N HIS A 470 -11.05 -4.40 8.46
CA HIS A 470 -9.91 -4.84 7.65
C HIS A 470 -9.89 -6.37 7.43
N PHE A 471 -10.53 -7.15 8.32
CA PHE A 471 -10.73 -8.58 8.13
C PHE A 471 -12.02 -8.92 7.35
N HIS A 472 -13.04 -8.05 7.31
CA HIS A 472 -14.31 -8.37 6.63
C HIS A 472 -14.15 -8.49 5.11
N GLY A 473 -13.31 -7.66 4.49
CA GLY A 473 -12.95 -7.78 3.08
C GLY A 473 -12.34 -9.16 2.70
N LEU A 474 -11.88 -9.95 3.69
CA LEU A 474 -11.42 -11.33 3.47
C LEU A 474 -12.55 -12.23 2.98
N VAL A 475 -13.71 -12.17 3.64
CA VAL A 475 -14.85 -13.07 3.37
C VAL A 475 -15.45 -12.78 1.99
N GLU A 476 -15.50 -11.50 1.61
CA GLU A 476 -16.02 -11.10 0.30
C GLU A 476 -15.07 -11.48 -0.85
N SER A 477 -13.75 -11.38 -0.63
CA SER A 477 -12.75 -11.80 -1.61
C SER A 477 -12.77 -13.31 -1.89
N GLU A 478 -13.08 -14.13 -0.88
CA GLU A 478 -13.28 -15.57 -1.01
C GLU A 478 -14.53 -15.87 -1.85
N SER A 479 -15.64 -15.18 -1.56
CA SER A 479 -16.88 -15.30 -2.34
C SER A 479 -16.71 -14.91 -3.82
N MET A 480 -15.88 -13.91 -4.13
CA MET A 480 -15.57 -13.53 -5.51
C MET A 480 -14.79 -14.64 -6.25
N LEU A 481 -13.86 -15.31 -5.56
CA LEU A 481 -13.09 -16.42 -6.14
C LEU A 481 -14.01 -17.62 -6.46
N ASP A 482 -14.95 -17.93 -5.58
CA ASP A 482 -15.97 -18.96 -5.81
C ASP A 482 -16.82 -18.64 -7.04
N LEU A 483 -17.22 -17.37 -7.22
CA LEU A 483 -17.97 -16.91 -8.40
C LEU A 483 -17.16 -17.01 -9.70
N MET A 484 -15.85 -16.78 -9.64
CA MET A 484 -14.95 -16.94 -10.80
C MET A 484 -14.79 -18.40 -11.20
N GLU A 485 -14.83 -19.33 -10.25
CA GLU A 485 -14.77 -20.76 -10.48
C GLU A 485 -16.09 -21.26 -11.12
N GLN A 486 -17.24 -20.84 -10.58
CA GLN A 486 -18.56 -21.19 -11.11
C GLN A 486 -18.81 -20.70 -12.55
N ARG A 487 -18.29 -19.52 -12.93
CA ARG A 487 -18.42 -19.00 -14.31
C ARG A 487 -17.62 -19.79 -15.34
N LYS A 488 -16.62 -20.58 -14.95
CA LYS A 488 -15.85 -21.44 -15.87
C LYS A 488 -16.52 -22.79 -16.08
N ASP A 489 -17.18 -23.34 -15.06
CA ASP A 489 -17.91 -24.60 -15.17
C ASP A 489 -19.21 -24.45 -15.96
N ALA A 490 -19.74 -23.22 -16.05
CA ALA A 490 -20.94 -22.91 -16.83
C ALA A 490 -20.72 -22.79 -18.35
N GLY A 491 -19.50 -23.00 -18.88
CA GLY A 491 -19.24 -23.00 -20.32
C GLY A 491 -19.69 -21.71 -21.01
N ALA A 492 -18.99 -20.59 -20.78
CA ALA A 492 -19.29 -19.35 -21.48
C ALA A 492 -18.93 -19.46 -22.97
N GLU A 493 -19.96 -19.60 -23.82
CA GLU A 493 -19.90 -19.17 -25.22
C GLU A 493 -19.42 -17.72 -25.26
N GLU A 494 -18.44 -17.42 -26.12
CA GLU A 494 -18.04 -16.06 -26.45
C GLU A 494 -19.23 -15.31 -27.07
N THR A 495 -20.02 -14.64 -26.24
CA THR A 495 -20.92 -13.59 -26.72
C THR A 495 -20.10 -12.31 -26.88
N THR A 496 -19.91 -11.94 -28.14
CA THR A 496 -19.41 -10.64 -28.60
C THR A 496 -20.06 -9.50 -27.78
N PRO A 497 -19.31 -8.47 -27.35
CA PRO A 497 -19.91 -7.33 -26.65
C PRO A 497 -20.93 -6.67 -27.57
N GLN A 498 -22.21 -6.64 -27.15
CA GLN A 498 -23.19 -5.74 -27.73
C GLN A 498 -22.71 -4.31 -27.49
N GLU A 499 -22.66 -3.54 -28.57
CA GLU A 499 -22.52 -2.09 -28.52
C GLU A 499 -23.65 -1.52 -27.66
N ASP A 500 -23.28 -0.83 -26.57
CA ASP A 500 -24.19 0.03 -25.82
C ASP A 500 -24.62 1.19 -26.72
N THR A 501 -25.68 0.99 -27.50
CA THR A 501 -26.45 2.09 -28.07
C THR A 501 -27.28 2.69 -26.93
N THR A 502 -26.75 3.73 -26.30
CA THR A 502 -27.56 4.65 -25.50
C THR A 502 -28.59 5.29 -26.43
N SER A 503 -29.83 4.85 -26.33
CA SER A 503 -30.97 5.51 -26.95
C SER A 503 -31.21 6.83 -26.22
N GLU A 504 -30.82 7.93 -26.85
CA GLU A 504 -31.43 9.24 -26.61
C GLU A 504 -32.90 9.15 -27.02
N ASN A 505 -33.79 9.22 -26.04
CA ASN A 505 -35.19 9.56 -26.23
C ASN A 505 -35.61 10.32 -24.98
N ASP A 506 -35.43 11.64 -25.01
CA ASP A 506 -36.32 12.52 -24.28
C ASP A 506 -36.69 13.71 -25.16
N HIS A 507 -37.99 13.99 -25.10
CA HIS A 507 -38.81 14.92 -25.85
C HIS A 507 -38.23 16.33 -26.03
N ASP A 508 -38.29 16.80 -27.28
CA ASP A 508 -38.45 18.22 -27.60
C ASP A 508 -39.74 18.40 -28.42
N GLU A 509 -40.84 18.70 -27.73
CA GLU A 509 -41.99 19.39 -28.32
C GLU A 509 -41.92 20.85 -27.89
N ARG A 510 -41.66 21.77 -28.84
CA ARG A 510 -42.50 22.95 -29.10
C ARG A 510 -42.00 23.84 -30.24
N GLU A 511 -43.00 24.28 -31.03
CA GLU A 511 -43.08 25.51 -31.84
C GLU A 511 -42.49 25.55 -33.27
N ASN A 512 -43.24 25.03 -34.25
CA ASN A 512 -44.11 25.84 -35.15
C ASN A 512 -44.85 24.97 -36.17
#